data_AF-A0A8S1ED60-F1
#
_entry.id   AF-A0A8S1ED60-F1
#
_cell.length_a   1.000
_cell.length_b   1.000
_cell.length_c   1.000
_cell.angle_alpha   90.00
_cell.angle_beta   90.00
_cell.angle_gamma   90.00
#
_symmetry.space_group_name_H-M   'P 1'
#
loop_
_entity.id
_entity.type
_entity.pdbx_description
1 polymer ?
#
loop_
_entity_poly.entity_id
_entity_poly.type
_entity_poly.pdbx_seq_one_letter_code
_entity_poly.pdbx_strand_id
1 'polypeptide(L)'
;MEAESYCHRFLRLNGSSSGTVTNDINMDTWAQFLGGLFNSRSLGRGESLNLKSLLPGDLTDDLHFAFLSAEVELALGGMKNRKAPGPDNLQNEVVRLLWAALPDEITAFLNVCLELGSFPVAWKNSNLKLLYKGKGAVSDVNSYRGISLCCSLYNLLDRVMNNRLYSRLIDLIPSNQFGFVKGRSTIQAVQLLVDEINFVVYEKKTPLYALFLDVKKAFDSVSRHFIFEELVGTGRFSVRELNLLAEMLDANFLTVRDGVSVSEPIVQSNGVKQGGSISPFLFIFALSDINSLFADFHNVKIILFADDMVLLSSSLDDIRRSLELLISYLAFRELELNFDKCKILKFRNKGRGRLKNTDSLIVHNMPIEFVNEFTYLGVVFQASGISFSKHVAKKVRAAILATAALKNLAKSSLSTALKLFDLAIAPIASYGIQVIWPYLTLNDLQKLETAKSRFLKKALCLSKFMKSRLAYKLADTEFFVDKLCSRFSLPRTQNYNKFIDNQLFKISEIDPEFYSAPAMVNPSWKSVCYDMRHALTRHACHDFHFLLCKTKNYHSSAIGECVCKFCDKNIGFYHFFSCDKNEMSLAQAANSVIK
;
A
#
# COMPACT_ATOMS: atom_id res chain seq x y z
N MET A 1 -0.16 -3.10 -1.69
CA MET A 1 0.09 -1.71 -2.13
C MET A 1 -1.09 -0.75 -1.93
N GLU A 2 -2.34 -1.12 -2.27
CA GLU A 2 -3.47 -0.18 -2.14
C GLU A 2 -3.70 0.28 -0.69
N ALA A 3 -3.61 -0.57 0.34
CA ALA A 3 -3.85 -0.16 1.73
C ALA A 3 -2.76 0.80 2.30
N GLU A 4 -1.48 0.59 2.00
CA GLU A 4 -0.41 1.54 2.37
C GLU A 4 -0.48 2.82 1.53
N SER A 5 -0.85 2.71 0.25
CA SER A 5 -1.16 3.86 -0.61
C SER A 5 -2.33 4.68 -0.06
N TYR A 6 -3.42 4.04 0.40
CA TYR A 6 -4.55 4.70 1.04
C TYR A 6 -4.16 5.34 2.37
N CYS A 7 -3.34 4.70 3.20
CA CYS A 7 -2.81 5.29 4.43
C CYS A 7 -2.02 6.58 4.15
N HIS A 8 -1.09 6.52 3.20
CA HIS A 8 -0.30 7.69 2.79
C HIS A 8 -1.16 8.75 2.10
N ARG A 9 -2.16 8.36 1.30
CA ARG A 9 -3.09 9.28 0.61
C ARG A 9 -4.07 9.95 1.59
N PHE A 10 -4.53 9.23 2.61
CA PHE A 10 -5.41 9.75 3.66
C PHE A 10 -4.69 10.68 4.64
N LEU A 11 -3.45 10.36 5.00
CA LEU A 11 -2.56 11.27 5.73
C LEU A 11 -2.24 12.53 4.91
N ARG A 12 -2.03 12.39 3.58
CA ARG A 12 -1.82 13.51 2.65
C ARG A 12 -3.04 14.42 2.49
N LEU A 13 -4.27 13.88 2.53
CA LEU A 13 -5.50 14.68 2.36
C LEU A 13 -5.87 15.50 3.59
N ASN A 14 -5.37 15.16 4.79
CA ASN A 14 -5.70 15.84 6.05
C ASN A 14 -4.59 16.76 6.60
N GLY A 15 -3.36 16.62 6.11
CA GLY A 15 -2.37 17.70 6.16
C GLY A 15 -2.76 18.72 5.10
N SER A 16 -3.21 19.91 5.52
CA SER A 16 -3.41 21.11 4.69
C SER A 16 -3.52 20.89 3.17
N SER A 17 -4.76 20.95 2.66
CA SER A 17 -5.03 21.40 1.29
C SER A 17 -4.19 22.64 0.99
N SER A 18 -3.55 22.67 -0.20
CA SER A 18 -2.61 23.67 -0.74
C SER A 18 -1.11 23.45 -0.53
N GLY A 19 -0.65 22.19 -0.41
CA GLY A 19 0.73 21.84 -0.71
C GLY A 19 0.97 21.70 -2.22
N THR A 20 0.81 22.76 -3.01
CA THR A 20 1.69 22.95 -4.17
C THR A 20 3.09 22.92 -3.60
N VAL A 21 3.79 21.79 -3.73
CA VAL A 21 5.18 21.67 -3.31
C VAL A 21 5.91 22.78 -4.05
N THR A 22 6.34 23.77 -3.28
CA THR A 22 7.13 24.92 -3.70
C THR A 22 8.36 24.44 -4.46
N ASN A 23 8.42 24.75 -5.75
CA ASN A 23 9.46 25.49 -6.46
C ASN A 23 10.95 25.37 -6.04
N ASP A 24 11.43 24.24 -5.50
CA ASP A 24 12.88 24.11 -5.20
C ASP A 24 13.69 23.46 -6.33
N ILE A 25 13.05 22.81 -7.30
CA ILE A 25 13.74 22.16 -8.43
C ILE A 25 13.25 22.80 -9.74
N ASN A 26 14.15 23.49 -10.44
CA ASN A 26 13.87 24.10 -11.74
C ASN A 26 13.49 23.02 -12.79
N MET A 27 12.62 23.36 -13.73
CA MET A 27 12.23 22.56 -14.89
C MET A 27 13.43 22.05 -15.70
N ASP A 28 14.51 22.83 -15.82
CA ASP A 28 15.72 22.39 -16.52
C ASP A 28 16.40 21.21 -15.80
N THR A 29 16.45 21.26 -14.47
CA THR A 29 16.97 20.18 -13.64
C THR A 29 16.12 18.92 -13.78
N TRP A 30 14.80 19.07 -13.88
CA TRP A 30 13.90 17.96 -14.20
C TRP A 30 14.17 17.37 -15.57
N ALA A 31 14.26 18.21 -16.60
CA ALA A 31 14.49 17.77 -17.98
C ALA A 31 15.83 17.03 -18.12
N GLN A 32 16.90 17.56 -17.53
CA GLN A 32 18.21 16.91 -17.52
C GLN A 32 18.20 15.59 -16.77
N PHE A 33 17.65 15.56 -15.55
CA PHE A 33 17.60 14.33 -14.75
C PHE A 33 16.76 13.23 -15.44
N LEU A 34 15.58 13.58 -15.95
CA LEU A 34 14.68 12.63 -16.60
C LEU A 34 15.21 12.21 -17.97
N GLY A 35 15.81 13.13 -18.72
CA GLY A 35 16.49 12.83 -19.98
C GLY A 35 17.64 11.85 -19.79
N GLY A 36 18.45 12.04 -18.74
CA GLY A 36 19.47 11.08 -18.35
C GLY A 36 18.88 9.73 -17.93
N LEU A 37 17.83 9.74 -17.10
CA LEU A 37 17.17 8.52 -16.64
C LEU A 37 16.58 7.69 -17.79
N PHE A 38 15.79 8.30 -18.66
CA PHE A 38 15.05 7.58 -19.69
C PHE A 38 15.90 7.16 -20.90
N ASN A 39 17.15 7.64 -20.96
CA ASN A 39 18.06 7.38 -22.07
C ASN A 39 19.46 6.93 -21.63
N SER A 40 19.68 6.66 -20.33
CA SER A 40 20.94 6.06 -19.85
C SER A 40 21.00 4.60 -20.30
N ARG A 41 21.77 4.32 -21.35
CA ARG A 41 22.04 2.96 -21.84
C ARG A 41 23.20 2.36 -21.06
N SER A 42 23.01 1.20 -20.44
CA SER A 42 24.05 0.49 -19.70
C SER A 42 24.96 -0.37 -20.58
N LEU A 43 24.57 -0.69 -21.82
CA LEU A 43 25.32 -1.61 -22.69
C LEU A 43 25.23 -1.20 -24.17
N GLY A 44 26.21 -0.46 -24.67
CA GLY A 44 26.80 -0.48 -26.03
C GLY A 44 25.98 -0.57 -27.34
N ARG A 45 24.67 -0.85 -27.33
CA ARG A 45 23.82 -0.85 -28.53
C ARG A 45 23.44 0.61 -28.80
N GLY A 46 24.19 1.25 -29.70
CA GLY A 46 24.23 2.71 -29.90
C GLY A 46 23.12 3.32 -30.75
N GLU A 47 22.14 2.56 -31.25
CA GLU A 47 21.07 3.11 -32.11
C GLU A 47 19.68 2.81 -31.54
N SER A 48 18.70 3.66 -31.85
CA SER A 48 17.28 3.31 -31.68
C SER A 48 17.01 2.13 -32.60
N LEU A 49 17.05 0.91 -32.07
CA LEU A 49 16.76 -0.28 -32.86
C LEU A 49 15.32 -0.16 -33.35
N ASN A 50 15.13 -0.09 -34.66
CA ASN A 50 13.82 -0.12 -35.27
C ASN A 50 13.17 -1.46 -34.93
N LEU A 51 12.25 -1.48 -33.95
CA LEU A 51 11.62 -2.72 -33.48
C LEU A 51 10.95 -3.49 -34.63
N LYS A 52 10.44 -2.78 -35.66
CA LYS A 52 9.81 -3.40 -36.83
C LYS A 52 10.80 -4.23 -37.66
N SER A 53 12.11 -4.04 -37.52
CA SER A 53 13.12 -4.90 -38.17
C SER A 53 13.21 -6.30 -37.56
N LEU A 54 12.62 -6.53 -36.38
CA LEU A 54 12.55 -7.84 -35.74
C LEU A 54 11.38 -8.69 -36.25
N LEU A 55 10.51 -8.13 -37.10
CA LEU A 55 9.38 -8.86 -37.66
C LEU A 55 9.87 -9.90 -38.69
N PRO A 56 9.44 -11.17 -38.57
CA PRO A 56 9.67 -12.17 -39.60
C PRO A 56 9.11 -11.73 -40.96
N GLY A 57 9.87 -11.95 -42.04
CA GLY A 57 9.47 -11.58 -43.40
C GLY A 57 8.27 -12.34 -43.97
N ASP A 58 7.94 -13.51 -43.39
CA ASP A 58 6.96 -14.46 -43.94
C ASP A 58 5.67 -14.59 -43.09
N LEU A 59 5.39 -13.65 -42.18
CA LEU A 59 4.17 -13.70 -41.37
C LEU A 59 2.92 -13.37 -42.22
N THR A 60 2.04 -14.36 -42.41
CA THR A 60 0.71 -14.19 -42.98
C THR A 60 -0.33 -13.89 -41.89
N ASP A 61 -1.26 -12.96 -42.16
CA ASP A 61 -2.36 -12.62 -41.24
C ASP A 61 -3.46 -13.70 -41.27
N ASP A 62 -3.19 -14.87 -40.69
CA ASP A 62 -4.16 -15.98 -40.61
C ASP A 62 -5.09 -15.88 -39.38
N LEU A 63 -4.92 -14.85 -38.55
CA LEU A 63 -5.72 -14.59 -37.34
C LEU A 63 -6.73 -13.47 -37.59
N HIS A 64 -7.99 -13.65 -37.16
CA HIS A 64 -8.92 -12.52 -37.04
C HIS A 64 -8.36 -11.47 -36.07
N PHE A 65 -7.81 -10.38 -36.60
CA PHE A 65 -7.07 -9.38 -35.83
C PHE A 65 -7.92 -8.16 -35.46
N ALA A 66 -9.03 -7.87 -36.14
CA ALA A 66 -9.83 -6.67 -35.85
C ALA A 66 -10.34 -6.65 -34.40
N PHE A 67 -10.27 -5.49 -33.75
CA PHE A 67 -10.94 -5.23 -32.48
C PHE A 67 -12.45 -5.32 -32.64
N LEU A 68 -13.08 -6.14 -31.81
CA LEU A 68 -14.53 -6.21 -31.70
C LEU A 68 -15.05 -5.04 -30.86
N SER A 69 -16.24 -4.52 -31.19
CA SER A 69 -16.90 -3.47 -30.39
C SER A 69 -17.04 -3.89 -28.91
N ALA A 70 -17.34 -5.17 -28.64
CA ALA A 70 -17.38 -5.71 -27.29
C ALA A 70 -16.02 -5.69 -26.55
N GLU A 71 -14.89 -5.86 -27.25
CA GLU A 71 -13.56 -5.72 -26.65
C GLU A 71 -13.29 -4.28 -26.22
N VAL A 72 -13.68 -3.32 -27.07
CA VAL A 72 -13.56 -1.89 -26.80
C VAL A 72 -14.45 -1.47 -25.64
N GLU A 73 -15.70 -1.95 -25.59
CA GLU A 73 -16.63 -1.71 -24.49
C GLU A 73 -16.07 -2.24 -23.16
N LEU A 74 -15.55 -3.47 -23.16
CA LEU A 74 -14.95 -4.09 -21.98
C LEU A 74 -13.73 -3.29 -21.50
N ALA A 75 -12.89 -2.82 -22.41
CA ALA A 75 -11.76 -1.95 -22.09
C ALA A 75 -12.26 -0.63 -21.45
N LEU A 76 -13.22 0.05 -22.08
CA LEU A 76 -13.81 1.30 -21.59
C LEU A 76 -14.43 1.13 -20.20
N GLY A 77 -15.13 0.02 -19.95
CA GLY A 77 -15.70 -0.33 -18.64
C GLY A 77 -14.65 -0.30 -17.52
N GLY A 78 -13.41 -0.69 -17.82
CA GLY A 78 -12.29 -0.66 -16.90
C GLY A 78 -11.60 0.70 -16.70
N MET A 79 -11.92 1.73 -17.49
CA MET A 79 -11.36 3.07 -17.34
C MET A 79 -12.07 3.84 -16.22
N LYS A 80 -11.39 4.11 -15.10
CA LYS A 80 -12.00 4.82 -13.95
C LYS A 80 -12.33 6.29 -14.29
N ASN A 81 -13.45 6.79 -13.79
CA ASN A 81 -13.82 8.20 -13.84
C ASN A 81 -12.92 9.08 -12.95
N ARG A 82 -12.96 10.40 -13.17
CA ARG A 82 -12.22 11.43 -12.42
C ARG A 82 -10.71 11.22 -12.44
N LYS A 83 -10.20 10.72 -13.56
CA LYS A 83 -8.77 10.63 -13.84
C LYS A 83 -8.29 11.95 -14.43
N ALA A 84 -7.06 12.33 -14.09
CA ALA A 84 -6.44 13.50 -14.70
C ALA A 84 -6.26 13.26 -16.21
N PRO A 85 -6.56 14.24 -17.06
CA PRO A 85 -6.46 14.09 -18.50
C PRO A 85 -5.00 14.16 -18.99
N GLY A 86 -4.78 13.76 -20.24
CA GLY A 86 -3.52 13.95 -20.94
C GLY A 86 -3.34 15.37 -21.50
N PRO A 87 -2.42 15.56 -22.46
CA PRO A 87 -2.17 16.86 -23.10
C PRO A 87 -3.38 17.46 -23.84
N ASP A 88 -4.33 16.62 -24.25
CA ASP A 88 -5.57 17.01 -24.94
C ASP A 88 -6.66 17.54 -24.00
N ASN A 89 -6.44 17.47 -22.68
CA ASN A 89 -7.40 17.84 -21.64
C ASN A 89 -8.74 17.06 -21.68
N LEU A 90 -8.81 15.94 -22.41
CA LEU A 90 -10.00 15.10 -22.46
C LEU A 90 -9.97 14.09 -21.31
N GLN A 91 -11.07 14.03 -20.56
CA GLN A 91 -11.26 13.06 -19.48
C GLN A 91 -11.92 11.78 -19.99
N ASN A 92 -11.81 10.71 -19.21
CA ASN A 92 -12.42 9.42 -19.53
C ASN A 92 -13.95 9.51 -19.68
N GLU A 93 -14.59 10.43 -18.96
CA GLU A 93 -16.01 10.73 -19.08
C GLU A 93 -16.41 11.19 -20.49
N VAL A 94 -15.55 11.96 -21.16
CA VAL A 94 -15.80 12.40 -22.55
C VAL A 94 -15.75 11.20 -23.48
N VAL A 95 -14.76 10.30 -23.31
CA VAL A 95 -14.66 9.06 -24.10
C VAL A 95 -15.88 8.17 -23.88
N ARG A 96 -16.42 8.11 -22.66
CA ARG A 96 -17.67 7.37 -22.38
C ARG A 96 -18.89 7.97 -23.06
N LEU A 97 -18.99 9.30 -23.12
CA LEU A 97 -20.07 9.98 -23.85
C LEU A 97 -19.94 9.75 -25.36
N LEU A 98 -18.74 9.83 -25.91
CA LEU A 98 -18.47 9.52 -27.32
C LEU A 98 -18.84 8.06 -27.63
N TRP A 99 -18.46 7.10 -26.77
CA TRP A 99 -18.82 5.70 -26.94
C TRP A 99 -20.33 5.46 -26.94
N ALA A 100 -21.07 6.14 -26.06
CA ALA A 100 -22.53 6.01 -26.02
C ALA A 100 -23.21 6.53 -27.29
N ALA A 101 -22.58 7.45 -28.01
CA ALA A 101 -23.11 8.04 -29.24
C ALA A 101 -22.60 7.36 -30.52
N LEU A 102 -21.33 6.93 -30.53
CA LEU A 102 -20.57 6.53 -31.72
C LEU A 102 -19.69 5.28 -31.46
N PRO A 103 -20.26 4.14 -31.02
CA PRO A 103 -19.47 2.97 -30.68
C PRO A 103 -18.79 2.34 -31.90
N ASP A 104 -19.45 2.36 -33.06
CA ASP A 104 -18.95 1.76 -34.29
C ASP A 104 -17.81 2.60 -34.88
N GLU A 105 -17.91 3.92 -34.86
CA GLU A 105 -16.87 4.83 -35.34
C GLU A 105 -15.61 4.78 -34.48
N ILE A 106 -15.76 4.70 -33.15
CA ILE A 106 -14.62 4.52 -32.25
C ILE A 106 -13.95 3.19 -32.52
N THR A 107 -14.72 2.11 -32.66
CA THR A 107 -14.19 0.78 -32.96
C THR A 107 -13.47 0.76 -34.30
N ALA A 108 -14.08 1.34 -35.34
CA ALA A 108 -13.48 1.49 -36.66
C ALA A 108 -12.18 2.29 -36.60
N PHE A 109 -12.14 3.40 -35.85
CA PHE A 109 -10.93 4.21 -35.68
C PHE A 109 -9.79 3.43 -35.00
N LEU A 110 -10.08 2.65 -33.96
CA LEU A 110 -9.07 1.80 -33.32
C LEU A 110 -8.59 0.69 -34.27
N ASN A 111 -9.47 0.16 -35.11
CA ASN A 111 -9.12 -0.81 -36.14
C ASN A 111 -8.23 -0.22 -37.23
N VAL A 112 -8.48 1.03 -37.67
CA VAL A 112 -7.57 1.74 -38.57
C VAL A 112 -6.18 1.87 -37.94
N CYS A 113 -6.09 2.18 -36.64
CA CYS A 113 -4.80 2.22 -35.94
C CYS A 113 -4.09 0.86 -35.97
N LEU A 114 -4.84 -0.23 -35.77
CA LEU A 114 -4.30 -1.59 -35.85
C LEU A 114 -3.83 -1.95 -37.26
N GLU A 115 -4.63 -1.66 -38.28
CA GLU A 115 -4.30 -1.93 -39.69
C GLU A 115 -3.05 -1.19 -40.15
N LEU A 116 -2.94 0.09 -39.79
CA LEU A 116 -1.78 0.92 -40.10
C LEU A 116 -0.57 0.59 -39.21
N GLY A 117 -0.76 -0.16 -38.11
CA GLY A 117 0.26 -0.38 -37.10
C GLY A 117 0.78 0.92 -36.50
N SER A 118 -0.08 1.94 -36.41
CA SER A 118 0.28 3.28 -35.94
C SER A 118 -0.94 4.00 -35.35
N PHE A 119 -0.72 5.12 -34.67
CA PHE A 119 -1.79 5.95 -34.09
C PHE A 119 -1.42 7.43 -34.21
N PRO A 120 -2.35 8.38 -33.95
CA PRO A 120 -2.05 9.80 -34.09
C PRO A 120 -0.78 10.21 -33.34
N VAL A 121 0.14 10.90 -34.00
CA VAL A 121 1.44 11.31 -33.41
C VAL A 121 1.26 12.11 -32.12
N ALA A 122 0.16 12.86 -32.00
CA ALA A 122 -0.21 13.57 -30.76
C ALA A 122 -0.25 12.65 -29.53
N TRP A 123 -0.64 11.37 -29.68
CA TRP A 123 -0.72 10.39 -28.59
C TRP A 123 0.66 9.90 -28.10
N LYS A 124 1.76 10.21 -28.82
CA LYS A 124 3.12 10.01 -28.30
C LYS A 124 3.51 11.03 -27.21
N ASN A 125 2.75 12.11 -27.07
CA ASN A 125 2.99 13.14 -26.04
C ASN A 125 2.28 12.79 -24.73
N SER A 126 2.91 13.07 -23.59
CA SER A 126 2.31 12.89 -22.27
C SER A 126 2.76 13.97 -21.29
N ASN A 127 1.86 14.32 -20.37
CA ASN A 127 2.20 15.18 -19.23
C ASN A 127 2.76 14.29 -18.12
N LEU A 128 3.98 14.54 -17.66
CA LEU A 128 4.59 13.79 -16.57
C LEU A 128 4.29 14.46 -15.23
N LYS A 129 3.47 13.80 -14.40
CA LYS A 129 3.20 14.26 -13.04
C LYS A 129 4.18 13.66 -12.05
N LEU A 130 4.92 14.52 -11.36
CA LEU A 130 5.89 14.12 -10.34
C LEU A 130 5.21 14.02 -8.98
N LEU A 131 5.32 12.83 -8.36
CA LEU A 131 4.76 12.54 -7.04
C LEU A 131 5.89 12.31 -6.03
N TYR A 132 5.94 13.12 -4.98
CA TYR A 132 6.88 12.92 -3.88
C TYR A 132 6.62 11.55 -3.21
N LYS A 133 7.70 10.78 -3.01
CA LYS A 133 7.66 9.45 -2.39
C LYS A 133 7.35 9.49 -0.89
N GLY A 134 7.45 10.67 -0.26
CA GLY A 134 7.23 10.82 1.18
C GLY A 134 8.45 10.46 2.03
N LYS A 135 9.62 10.35 1.42
CA LYS A 135 10.93 10.05 2.02
C LYS A 135 12.01 10.78 1.21
N GLY A 136 13.11 11.15 1.87
CA GLY A 136 14.20 11.91 1.27
C GLY A 136 14.01 13.42 1.41
N ALA A 137 14.88 14.20 0.78
CA ALA A 137 14.74 15.65 0.70
C ALA A 137 13.77 16.02 -0.42
N VAL A 138 12.92 17.04 -0.21
CA VAL A 138 12.01 17.56 -1.25
C VAL A 138 12.76 18.25 -2.39
N SER A 139 14.01 18.64 -2.16
CA SER A 139 14.92 19.20 -3.16
C SER A 139 15.68 18.14 -3.97
N ASP A 140 15.53 16.84 -3.66
CA ASP A 140 16.16 15.76 -4.41
C ASP A 140 15.21 15.14 -5.43
N VAL A 141 15.58 15.22 -6.71
CA VAL A 141 14.85 14.63 -7.84
C VAL A 141 14.58 13.13 -7.69
N ASN A 142 15.47 12.38 -7.01
CA ASN A 142 15.29 10.95 -6.77
C ASN A 142 14.17 10.63 -5.77
N SER A 143 13.72 11.63 -5.01
CA SER A 143 12.62 11.52 -4.05
C SER A 143 11.24 11.56 -4.71
N TYR A 144 11.16 11.67 -6.04
CA TYR A 144 9.92 11.74 -6.80
C TYR A 144 9.73 10.51 -7.69
N ARG A 145 8.46 10.23 -8.03
CA ARG A 145 8.05 9.24 -9.02
C ARG A 145 7.27 9.95 -10.12
N GLY A 146 7.66 9.77 -11.38
CA GLY A 146 6.92 10.27 -12.53
C GLY A 146 5.73 9.37 -12.87
N ILE A 147 4.59 9.95 -13.20
CA ILE A 147 3.44 9.25 -13.79
C ILE A 147 3.07 9.97 -15.07
N SER A 148 3.12 9.25 -16.19
CA SER A 148 2.74 9.74 -17.51
C SER A 148 1.22 9.79 -17.64
N LEU A 149 0.69 10.96 -17.95
CA LEU A 149 -0.71 11.19 -18.27
C LEU A 149 -0.83 11.26 -19.80
N CYS A 150 -1.34 10.19 -20.39
CA CYS A 150 -1.59 10.07 -21.82
C CYS A 150 -3.02 10.50 -22.19
N CYS A 151 -3.26 10.77 -23.47
CA CYS A 151 -4.60 10.99 -24.04
C CYS A 151 -5.57 9.86 -23.64
N SER A 152 -6.82 10.20 -23.32
CA SER A 152 -7.83 9.22 -22.90
C SER A 152 -8.20 8.20 -24.00
N LEU A 153 -8.21 8.59 -25.28
CA LEU A 153 -8.43 7.65 -26.38
C LEU A 153 -7.23 6.71 -26.60
N TYR A 154 -6.00 7.21 -26.42
CA TYR A 154 -4.82 6.33 -26.37
C TYR A 154 -4.91 5.33 -25.22
N ASN A 155 -5.34 5.77 -24.03
CA ASN A 155 -5.53 4.87 -22.88
C ASN A 155 -6.61 3.79 -23.15
N LEU A 156 -7.60 4.08 -24.00
CA LEU A 156 -8.56 3.08 -24.45
C LEU A 156 -7.88 2.04 -25.35
N LEU A 157 -7.16 2.47 -26.39
CA LEU A 157 -6.38 1.58 -27.26
C LEU A 157 -5.38 0.72 -26.48
N ASP A 158 -4.62 1.36 -25.60
CA ASP A 158 -3.63 0.73 -24.70
C ASP A 158 -4.26 -0.39 -23.87
N ARG A 159 -5.49 -0.17 -23.40
CA ARG A 159 -6.23 -1.13 -22.59
C ARG A 159 -6.82 -2.28 -23.41
N VAL A 160 -7.30 -2.01 -24.62
CA VAL A 160 -7.75 -3.05 -25.56
C VAL A 160 -6.57 -3.99 -25.87
N MET A 161 -5.41 -3.43 -26.22
CA MET A 161 -4.20 -4.22 -26.48
C MET A 161 -3.71 -4.98 -25.25
N ASN A 162 -3.73 -4.34 -24.07
CA ASN A 162 -3.37 -5.01 -22.82
C ASN A 162 -4.28 -6.21 -22.52
N ASN A 163 -5.59 -6.11 -22.78
CA ASN A 163 -6.51 -7.23 -22.55
C ASN A 163 -6.16 -8.43 -23.42
N ARG A 164 -5.82 -8.20 -24.70
CA ARG A 164 -5.37 -9.25 -25.63
C ARG A 164 -4.07 -9.88 -25.17
N LEU A 165 -3.05 -9.07 -24.89
CA LEU A 165 -1.76 -9.53 -24.36
C LEU A 165 -1.97 -10.41 -23.12
N TYR A 166 -2.75 -9.92 -22.16
CA TYR A 166 -3.03 -10.65 -20.94
C TYR A 166 -3.70 -12.00 -21.23
N SER A 167 -4.75 -12.03 -22.06
CA SER A 167 -5.45 -13.27 -22.40
C SER A 167 -4.57 -14.31 -23.10
N ARG A 168 -3.62 -13.84 -23.92
CA ARG A 168 -2.79 -14.72 -24.76
C ARG A 168 -1.47 -15.10 -24.12
N LEU A 169 -1.02 -14.43 -23.06
CA LEU A 169 0.33 -14.64 -22.50
C LEU A 169 0.34 -14.95 -21.00
N ILE A 170 -0.81 -14.92 -20.32
CA ILE A 170 -0.86 -15.14 -18.87
C ILE A 170 -0.36 -16.54 -18.45
N ASP A 171 -0.46 -17.54 -19.31
CA ASP A 171 0.04 -18.89 -19.12
C ASP A 171 1.58 -18.96 -19.11
N LEU A 172 2.26 -17.98 -19.71
CA LEU A 172 3.72 -17.86 -19.69
C LEU A 172 4.22 -17.18 -18.39
N ILE A 173 3.35 -16.46 -17.69
CA ILE A 173 3.72 -15.76 -16.46
C ILE A 173 3.86 -16.77 -15.31
N PRO A 174 5.03 -16.83 -14.65
CA PRO A 174 5.31 -17.89 -13.70
C PRO A 174 4.41 -17.79 -12.46
N SER A 175 4.11 -18.93 -11.83
CA SER A 175 3.14 -19.02 -10.72
C SER A 175 3.56 -18.26 -9.46
N ASN A 176 4.87 -18.06 -9.28
CA ASN A 176 5.50 -17.29 -8.21
C ASN A 176 5.59 -15.77 -8.49
N GLN A 177 5.02 -15.28 -9.59
CA GLN A 177 4.80 -13.84 -9.85
C GLN A 177 3.46 -13.38 -9.30
N PHE A 178 3.47 -12.64 -8.20
CA PHE A 178 2.26 -12.14 -7.55
C PHE A 178 1.93 -10.69 -7.91
N GLY A 179 2.89 -9.95 -8.47
CA GLY A 179 2.70 -8.57 -8.90
C GLY A 179 1.99 -8.49 -10.25
N PHE A 180 1.03 -7.56 -10.37
CA PHE A 180 0.30 -7.26 -11.61
C PHE A 180 -0.48 -8.42 -12.27
N VAL A 181 -0.62 -9.55 -11.58
CA VAL A 181 -1.44 -10.69 -12.04
C VAL A 181 -2.80 -10.69 -11.36
N LYS A 182 -3.88 -10.83 -12.14
CA LYS A 182 -5.26 -10.89 -11.63
C LYS A 182 -5.42 -12.10 -10.70
N GLY A 183 -6.04 -11.88 -9.53
CA GLY A 183 -6.27 -12.92 -8.53
C GLY A 183 -5.05 -13.25 -7.66
N ARG A 184 -3.91 -12.58 -7.88
CA ARG A 184 -2.72 -12.66 -7.02
C ARG A 184 -2.57 -11.37 -6.22
N SER A 185 -2.01 -11.49 -5.02
CA SER A 185 -1.94 -10.39 -4.06
C SER A 185 -0.60 -10.36 -3.31
N THR A 186 -0.27 -9.20 -2.75
CA THR A 186 0.88 -9.05 -1.85
C THR A 186 0.80 -10.00 -0.67
N ILE A 187 -0.42 -10.30 -0.19
CA ILE A 187 -0.65 -11.17 0.96
C ILE A 187 -0.29 -12.62 0.63
N GLN A 188 -0.59 -13.10 -0.58
CA GLN A 188 -0.18 -14.46 -1.00
C GLN A 188 1.34 -14.58 -1.16
N ALA A 189 2.03 -13.56 -1.67
CA ALA A 189 3.50 -13.56 -1.74
C ALA A 189 4.14 -13.60 -0.34
N VAL A 190 3.58 -12.84 0.61
CA VAL A 190 3.99 -12.86 2.02
C VAL A 190 3.70 -14.22 2.66
N GLN A 191 2.54 -14.82 2.36
CA GLN A 191 2.18 -16.15 2.85
C GLN A 191 3.18 -17.20 2.35
N LEU A 192 3.53 -17.19 1.07
CA LEU A 192 4.54 -18.11 0.51
C LEU A 192 5.88 -18.01 1.23
N LEU A 193 6.32 -16.79 1.58
CA LEU A 193 7.52 -16.60 2.39
C LEU A 193 7.38 -17.18 3.80
N VAL A 194 6.23 -16.97 4.46
CA VAL A 194 5.95 -17.54 5.79
C VAL A 194 5.92 -19.06 5.75
N ASP A 195 5.31 -19.65 4.72
CA ASP A 195 5.27 -21.09 4.52
C ASP A 195 6.67 -21.67 4.34
N GLU A 196 7.52 -21.02 3.53
CA GLU A 196 8.92 -21.44 3.37
C GLU A 196 9.71 -21.34 4.67
N ILE A 197 9.49 -20.28 5.45
CA ILE A 197 10.09 -20.13 6.78
C ILE A 197 9.67 -21.29 7.69
N ASN A 198 8.37 -21.61 7.77
CA ASN A 198 7.89 -22.72 8.61
C ASN A 198 8.53 -24.05 8.20
N PHE A 199 8.49 -24.34 6.90
CA PHE A 199 9.01 -25.60 6.36
C PHE A 199 10.52 -25.75 6.58
N VAL A 200 11.32 -24.75 6.20
CA VAL A 200 12.79 -24.86 6.27
C VAL A 200 13.28 -24.70 7.71
N VAL A 201 12.80 -23.68 8.43
CA VAL A 201 13.36 -23.30 9.74
C VAL A 201 12.81 -24.14 10.88
N TYR A 202 11.53 -24.50 10.84
CA TYR A 202 10.86 -25.14 11.96
C TYR A 202 10.69 -26.65 11.75
N GLU A 203 10.32 -27.10 10.55
CA GLU A 203 10.18 -28.52 10.24
C GLU A 203 11.54 -29.17 9.94
N LYS A 204 12.29 -28.63 8.97
CA LYS A 204 13.63 -29.13 8.61
C LYS A 204 14.74 -28.73 9.59
N LYS A 205 14.48 -27.75 10.46
CA LYS A 205 15.44 -27.23 11.47
C LYS A 205 16.73 -26.67 10.85
N THR A 206 16.66 -26.14 9.64
CA THR A 206 17.81 -25.51 8.94
C THR A 206 17.60 -24.00 8.81
N PRO A 207 18.66 -23.18 8.77
CA PRO A 207 18.48 -21.75 8.52
C PRO A 207 17.95 -21.52 7.10
N LEU A 208 17.19 -20.45 6.93
CA LEU A 208 16.75 -19.96 5.62
C LEU A 208 17.29 -18.55 5.40
N TYR A 209 18.04 -18.35 4.33
CA TYR A 209 18.49 -17.05 3.89
C TYR A 209 17.47 -16.48 2.91
N ALA A 210 16.98 -15.28 3.20
CA ALA A 210 16.14 -14.51 2.29
C ALA A 210 16.89 -13.26 1.85
N LEU A 211 17.28 -13.23 0.57
CA LEU A 211 17.88 -12.09 -0.08
C LEU A 211 16.78 -11.28 -0.77
N PHE A 212 16.49 -10.11 -0.21
CA PHE A 212 15.56 -9.14 -0.77
C PHE A 212 16.31 -8.25 -1.75
N LEU A 213 15.86 -8.23 -3.00
CA LEU A 213 16.48 -7.53 -4.11
C LEU A 213 15.66 -6.28 -4.45
N ASP A 214 16.36 -5.17 -4.72
CA ASP A 214 15.77 -3.92 -5.20
C ASP A 214 16.34 -3.64 -6.60
N VAL A 215 15.48 -3.54 -7.61
CA VAL A 215 15.90 -3.22 -8.98
C VAL A 215 15.84 -1.71 -9.18
N LYS A 216 16.94 -1.11 -9.67
CA LYS A 216 17.05 0.33 -9.91
C LYS A 216 16.07 0.77 -10.99
N LYS A 217 15.04 1.53 -10.58
CA LYS A 217 14.10 2.23 -11.48
C LYS A 217 13.54 1.28 -12.57
N ALA A 218 13.17 0.07 -12.18
CA ALA A 218 12.91 -1.06 -13.09
C ALA A 218 11.97 -0.74 -14.26
N PHE A 219 10.87 -0.04 -14.00
CA PHE A 219 9.92 0.40 -15.03
C PHE A 219 10.53 1.38 -16.03
N ASP A 220 11.45 2.23 -15.59
CA ASP A 220 12.08 3.25 -16.43
C ASP A 220 13.25 2.69 -17.26
N SER A 221 13.76 1.50 -16.90
CA SER A 221 15.00 0.93 -17.46
C SER A 221 14.81 -0.34 -18.30
N VAL A 222 13.71 -1.07 -18.15
CA VAL A 222 13.54 -2.37 -18.86
C VAL A 222 13.64 -2.21 -20.38
N SER A 223 14.45 -3.06 -21.02
CA SER A 223 14.70 -2.98 -22.46
C SER A 223 13.44 -3.24 -23.28
N ARG A 224 13.00 -2.23 -24.03
CA ARG A 224 11.85 -2.35 -24.96
C ARG A 224 12.15 -3.29 -26.12
N HIS A 225 13.41 -3.34 -26.55
CA HIS A 225 13.88 -4.23 -27.59
C HIS A 225 13.70 -5.69 -27.16
N PHE A 226 14.19 -6.04 -25.97
CA PHE A 226 14.00 -7.38 -25.40
C PHE A 226 12.51 -7.75 -25.29
N ILE A 227 11.68 -6.86 -24.73
CA ILE A 227 10.23 -7.11 -24.64
C ILE A 227 9.63 -7.42 -26.01
N PHE A 228 10.00 -6.65 -27.04
CA PHE A 228 9.46 -6.84 -28.37
C PHE A 228 9.95 -8.12 -29.03
N GLU A 229 11.24 -8.45 -28.88
CA GLU A 229 11.83 -9.71 -29.34
C GLU A 229 11.10 -10.92 -28.73
N GLU A 230 10.84 -10.90 -27.42
CA GLU A 230 10.06 -11.94 -26.74
C GLU A 230 8.62 -12.03 -27.25
N LEU A 231 7.96 -10.89 -27.50
CA LEU A 231 6.60 -10.86 -28.05
C LEU A 231 6.54 -11.51 -29.43
N VAL A 232 7.50 -11.21 -30.30
CA VAL A 232 7.65 -11.83 -31.63
C VAL A 232 7.91 -13.33 -31.48
N GLY A 233 8.83 -13.72 -30.61
CA GLY A 233 9.22 -15.11 -30.37
C GLY A 233 8.08 -16.00 -29.88
N THR A 234 7.02 -15.43 -29.29
CA THR A 234 5.85 -16.21 -28.90
C THR A 234 5.06 -16.79 -30.06
N GLY A 235 5.08 -16.14 -31.24
CA GLY A 235 4.23 -16.51 -32.38
C GLY A 235 2.72 -16.35 -32.15
N ARG A 236 2.29 -15.62 -31.10
CA ARG A 236 0.86 -15.50 -30.70
C ARG A 236 0.16 -14.21 -31.19
N PHE A 237 0.84 -13.42 -32.01
CA PHE A 237 0.35 -12.12 -32.49
C PHE A 237 0.49 -12.00 -34.00
N SER A 238 -0.50 -11.34 -34.61
CA SER A 238 -0.46 -10.96 -36.03
C SER A 238 0.59 -9.87 -36.28
N VAL A 239 0.99 -9.69 -37.54
CA VAL A 239 1.92 -8.63 -37.95
C VAL A 239 1.38 -7.26 -37.59
N ARG A 240 0.06 -7.06 -37.76
CA ARG A 240 -0.62 -5.80 -37.42
C ARG A 240 -0.55 -5.48 -35.93
N GLU A 241 -0.82 -6.47 -35.09
CA GLU A 241 -0.71 -6.33 -33.63
C GLU A 241 0.74 -6.04 -33.23
N LEU A 242 1.72 -6.75 -33.80
CA LEU A 242 3.13 -6.52 -33.52
C LEU A 242 3.58 -5.14 -34.00
N ASN A 243 3.15 -4.67 -35.17
CA ASN A 243 3.45 -3.31 -35.64
C ASN A 243 2.87 -2.24 -34.70
N LEU A 244 1.63 -2.42 -34.24
CA LEU A 244 1.02 -1.52 -33.28
C LEU A 244 1.75 -1.55 -31.93
N LEU A 245 2.14 -2.73 -31.43
CA LEU A 245 2.92 -2.88 -30.20
C LEU A 245 4.31 -2.23 -30.33
N ALA A 246 4.96 -2.35 -31.48
CA ALA A 246 6.20 -1.66 -31.79
C ALA A 246 6.00 -0.13 -31.71
N GLU A 247 4.91 0.40 -32.29
CA GLU A 247 4.58 1.82 -32.19
C GLU A 247 4.30 2.27 -30.74
N MET A 248 3.63 1.44 -29.95
CA MET A 248 3.34 1.72 -28.54
C MET A 248 4.60 1.74 -27.66
N LEU A 249 5.59 0.91 -28.02
CA LEU A 249 6.91 0.82 -27.40
C LEU A 249 7.94 1.80 -28.03
N ASP A 250 7.59 2.52 -29.08
CA ASP A 250 8.49 3.50 -29.68
C ASP A 250 8.70 4.73 -28.77
N ALA A 251 9.71 5.54 -29.11
CA ALA A 251 10.04 6.76 -28.39
C ALA A 251 8.81 7.65 -28.17
N ASN A 252 8.66 8.14 -26.94
CA ASN A 252 7.57 9.02 -26.54
C ASN A 252 8.11 10.31 -25.93
N PHE A 253 7.27 11.35 -25.90
CA PHE A 253 7.66 12.68 -25.48
C PHE A 253 6.93 13.05 -24.19
N LEU A 254 7.70 13.46 -23.17
CA LEU A 254 7.21 13.80 -21.85
C LEU A 254 7.43 15.29 -21.59
N THR A 255 6.46 15.95 -20.95
CA THR A 255 6.62 17.32 -20.46
C THR A 255 6.26 17.39 -18.99
N VAL A 256 7.09 18.02 -18.17
CA VAL A 256 6.81 18.26 -16.75
C VAL A 256 6.05 19.58 -16.62
N ARG A 257 4.98 19.57 -15.82
CA ARG A 257 4.16 20.76 -15.53
C ARG A 257 3.93 20.92 -14.04
N ASP A 258 4.31 22.07 -13.49
CA ASP A 258 4.03 22.44 -12.08
C ASP A 258 2.79 23.34 -11.93
N GLY A 259 2.18 23.75 -13.05
CA GLY A 259 1.01 24.62 -13.10
C GLY A 259 1.33 26.06 -13.51
N VAL A 260 2.60 26.46 -13.49
CA VAL A 260 3.08 27.79 -13.91
C VAL A 260 4.08 27.68 -15.04
N SER A 261 4.97 26.69 -14.96
CA SER A 261 6.05 26.44 -15.92
C SER A 261 5.88 25.08 -16.60
N VAL A 262 6.48 24.96 -17.78
CA VAL A 262 6.54 23.72 -18.57
C VAL A 262 8.00 23.45 -18.89
N SER A 263 8.45 22.22 -18.70
CA SER A 263 9.81 21.82 -19.11
C SER A 263 9.94 21.72 -20.63
N GLU A 264 11.17 21.75 -21.11
CA GLU A 264 11.47 21.24 -22.45
C GLU A 264 10.96 19.79 -22.62
N PRO A 265 10.58 19.37 -23.85
CA PRO A 265 10.20 18.01 -24.14
C PRO A 265 11.33 17.03 -23.84
N ILE A 266 11.03 16.00 -23.07
CA ILE A 266 11.95 14.91 -22.71
C ILE A 266 11.60 13.70 -23.55
N VAL A 267 12.56 13.22 -24.35
CA VAL A 267 12.42 11.96 -25.08
C VAL A 267 12.60 10.80 -24.10
N GLN A 268 11.65 9.87 -24.09
CA GLN A 268 11.75 8.60 -23.38
C GLN A 268 11.87 7.48 -24.42
N SER A 269 13.07 6.90 -24.53
CA SER A 269 13.36 5.81 -25.47
C SER A 269 13.47 4.43 -24.82
N ASN A 270 13.58 4.37 -23.48
CA ASN A 270 13.65 3.11 -22.73
C ASN A 270 12.53 2.98 -21.68
N GLY A 271 12.40 1.77 -21.12
CA GLY A 271 11.43 1.45 -20.09
C GLY A 271 9.99 1.47 -20.57
N VAL A 272 9.06 1.09 -19.72
CA VAL A 272 7.63 1.13 -20.00
C VAL A 272 6.97 2.31 -19.28
N LYS A 273 5.93 2.91 -19.88
CA LYS A 273 5.28 4.13 -19.35
C LYS A 273 4.66 3.89 -17.98
N GLN A 274 5.15 4.58 -16.95
CA GLN A 274 4.49 4.57 -15.64
C GLN A 274 3.13 5.27 -15.72
N GLY A 275 2.04 4.51 -15.66
CA GLY A 275 0.67 5.02 -15.80
C GLY A 275 -0.10 4.42 -16.97
N GLY A 276 0.59 3.79 -17.93
CA GLY A 276 -0.03 2.97 -18.97
C GLY A 276 -0.65 1.71 -18.38
N SER A 277 -1.72 1.21 -19.01
CA SER A 277 -2.40 -0.02 -18.57
C SER A 277 -1.69 -1.28 -19.07
N ILE A 278 -1.01 -1.20 -20.22
CA ILE A 278 -0.19 -2.28 -20.81
C ILE A 278 1.13 -2.49 -20.07
N SER A 279 1.70 -1.41 -19.53
CA SER A 279 3.07 -1.37 -19.03
C SER A 279 3.37 -2.36 -17.89
N PRO A 280 2.49 -2.54 -16.88
CA PRO A 280 2.75 -3.51 -15.82
C PRO A 280 2.79 -4.96 -16.32
N PHE A 281 1.99 -5.30 -17.33
CA PHE A 281 1.99 -6.64 -17.91
C PHE A 281 3.27 -6.89 -18.71
N LEU A 282 3.66 -5.94 -19.57
CA LEU A 282 4.91 -6.03 -20.33
C LEU A 282 6.14 -6.16 -19.43
N PHE A 283 6.15 -5.44 -18.28
CA PHE A 283 7.24 -5.55 -17.32
C PHE A 283 7.36 -6.97 -16.73
N ILE A 284 6.25 -7.58 -16.28
CA ILE A 284 6.32 -8.93 -15.72
C ILE A 284 6.56 -10.00 -16.81
N PHE A 285 6.13 -9.74 -18.04
CA PHE A 285 6.41 -10.58 -19.19
C PHE A 285 7.90 -10.57 -19.55
N ALA A 286 8.58 -9.42 -19.46
CA ALA A 286 10.03 -9.34 -19.63
C ALA A 286 10.81 -10.24 -18.65
N LEU A 287 10.17 -10.67 -17.56
CA LEU A 287 10.75 -11.50 -16.51
C LEU A 287 10.11 -12.91 -16.46
N SER A 288 9.38 -13.34 -17.49
CA SER A 288 8.58 -14.57 -17.42
C SER A 288 9.42 -15.85 -17.34
N ASP A 289 10.60 -15.86 -17.93
CA ASP A 289 11.53 -16.99 -17.99
C ASP A 289 12.50 -17.06 -16.81
N ILE A 290 12.39 -16.15 -15.83
CA ILE A 290 13.34 -16.03 -14.71
C ILE A 290 13.52 -17.33 -13.90
N ASN A 291 12.49 -18.19 -13.84
CA ASN A 291 12.59 -19.46 -13.11
C ASN A 291 13.53 -20.46 -13.80
N SER A 292 13.77 -20.33 -15.11
CA SER A 292 14.69 -21.22 -15.85
C SER A 292 16.13 -21.11 -15.34
N LEU A 293 16.52 -19.95 -14.77
CA LEU A 293 17.83 -19.72 -14.18
C LEU A 293 18.16 -20.67 -13.02
N PHE A 294 17.13 -21.16 -12.34
CA PHE A 294 17.26 -21.94 -11.12
C PHE A 294 16.88 -23.41 -11.32
N ALA A 295 16.72 -23.87 -12.58
CA ALA A 295 16.33 -25.24 -12.89
C ALA A 295 17.30 -26.28 -12.29
N ASP A 296 18.59 -25.97 -12.27
CA ASP A 296 19.65 -26.83 -11.72
C ASP A 296 19.83 -26.69 -10.20
N PHE A 297 19.10 -25.77 -9.55
CA PHE A 297 19.21 -25.48 -8.12
C PHE A 297 18.01 -26.02 -7.34
N HIS A 298 18.11 -27.25 -6.84
CA HIS A 298 17.03 -27.90 -6.08
C HIS A 298 16.61 -27.19 -4.78
N ASN A 299 17.46 -26.34 -4.21
CA ASN A 299 17.22 -25.65 -2.93
C ASN A 299 17.03 -24.14 -3.07
N VAL A 300 16.91 -23.61 -4.29
CA VAL A 300 16.73 -22.19 -4.54
C VAL A 300 15.29 -21.93 -4.97
N LYS A 301 14.66 -20.95 -4.32
CA LYS A 301 13.32 -20.48 -4.68
C LYS A 301 13.37 -18.97 -4.86
N ILE A 302 12.54 -18.46 -5.77
CA ILE A 302 12.33 -17.04 -5.95
C ILE A 302 10.86 -16.69 -5.76
N ILE A 303 10.59 -15.58 -5.07
CA ILE A 303 9.26 -14.99 -4.95
C ILE A 303 9.31 -13.64 -5.66
N LEU A 304 8.34 -13.40 -6.54
CA LEU A 304 8.30 -12.20 -7.36
C LEU A 304 7.04 -11.40 -7.05
N PHE A 305 7.20 -10.09 -6.85
CA PHE A 305 6.12 -9.13 -6.84
C PHE A 305 6.53 -7.95 -7.72
N ALA A 306 6.32 -8.10 -9.03
CA ALA A 306 6.88 -7.20 -10.03
C ALA A 306 8.41 -7.07 -9.87
N ASP A 307 8.91 -5.89 -9.53
CA ASP A 307 10.32 -5.57 -9.32
C ASP A 307 10.86 -5.97 -7.93
N ASP A 308 9.98 -6.17 -6.95
CA ASP A 308 10.36 -6.71 -5.63
C ASP A 308 10.60 -8.23 -5.76
N MET A 309 11.84 -8.67 -5.64
CA MET A 309 12.23 -10.09 -5.74
C MET A 309 12.83 -10.59 -4.42
N VAL A 310 12.54 -11.85 -4.06
CA VAL A 310 13.13 -12.51 -2.89
C VAL A 310 13.72 -13.84 -3.30
N LEU A 311 15.04 -13.96 -3.18
CA LEU A 311 15.77 -15.20 -3.41
C LEU A 311 15.95 -15.95 -2.08
N LEU A 312 15.59 -17.22 -2.06
CA LEU A 312 15.49 -18.05 -0.87
C LEU A 312 16.34 -19.30 -1.02
N SER A 313 17.17 -19.60 -0.03
CA SER A 313 17.91 -20.87 0.07
C SER A 313 18.38 -21.13 1.50
N SER A 314 18.61 -22.40 1.84
CA SER A 314 19.27 -22.80 3.09
C SER A 314 20.80 -22.69 3.03
N SER A 315 21.36 -22.47 1.83
CA SER A 315 22.80 -22.33 1.58
C SER A 315 23.14 -20.92 1.09
N LEU A 316 24.10 -20.28 1.75
CA LEU A 316 24.58 -18.95 1.33
C LEU A 316 25.35 -19.03 0.01
N ASP A 317 26.00 -20.16 -0.27
CA ASP A 317 26.72 -20.39 -1.53
C ASP A 317 25.76 -20.56 -2.71
N ASP A 318 24.58 -21.16 -2.47
CA ASP A 318 23.52 -21.24 -3.48
C ASP A 318 22.93 -19.86 -3.78
N ILE A 319 22.72 -19.04 -2.73
CA ILE A 319 22.34 -17.63 -2.91
C ILE A 319 23.38 -16.89 -3.75
N ARG A 320 24.68 -17.06 -3.46
CA ARG A 320 25.75 -16.38 -4.21
C ARG A 320 25.73 -16.76 -5.70
N ARG A 321 25.75 -18.05 -6.00
CA ARG A 321 25.74 -18.57 -7.39
C ARG A 321 24.48 -18.14 -8.14
N SER A 322 23.33 -18.24 -7.49
CA SER A 322 22.04 -17.84 -8.08
C SER A 322 21.96 -16.33 -8.31
N LEU A 323 22.54 -15.52 -7.43
CA LEU A 323 22.61 -14.07 -7.58
C LEU A 323 23.49 -13.67 -8.77
N GLU A 324 24.61 -14.35 -9.01
CA GLU A 324 25.47 -14.09 -10.19
C GLU A 324 24.74 -14.36 -11.51
N LEU A 325 23.99 -15.47 -11.58
CA LEU A 325 23.12 -15.78 -12.73
C LEU A 325 22.03 -14.72 -12.89
N LEU A 326 21.38 -14.33 -11.80
CA LEU A 326 20.34 -13.31 -11.82
C LEU A 326 20.86 -11.93 -12.24
N ILE A 327 22.06 -11.52 -11.80
CA ILE A 327 22.68 -10.26 -12.23
C ILE A 327 22.90 -10.27 -13.74
N SER A 328 23.43 -11.36 -14.29
CA SER A 328 23.66 -11.50 -15.73
C SER A 328 22.33 -11.48 -16.51
N TYR A 329 21.32 -12.18 -16.01
CA TYR A 329 19.98 -12.21 -16.56
C TYR A 329 19.30 -10.82 -16.59
N LEU A 330 19.41 -10.06 -15.50
CA LEU A 330 18.87 -8.71 -15.39
C LEU A 330 19.63 -7.75 -16.31
N ALA A 331 20.96 -7.85 -16.37
CA ALA A 331 21.79 -7.02 -17.23
C ALA A 331 21.43 -7.18 -18.71
N PHE A 332 21.13 -8.41 -19.17
CA PHE A 332 20.66 -8.67 -20.52
C PHE A 332 19.33 -7.95 -20.86
N ARG A 333 18.52 -7.68 -19.83
CA ARG A 333 17.24 -6.95 -19.92
C ARG A 333 17.37 -5.46 -19.61
N GLU A 334 18.60 -4.96 -19.52
CA GLU A 334 18.95 -3.59 -19.12
C GLU A 334 18.45 -3.20 -17.71
N LEU A 335 18.27 -4.20 -16.85
CA LEU A 335 17.92 -4.02 -15.44
C LEU A 335 19.17 -4.15 -14.57
N GLU A 336 19.26 -3.30 -13.54
CA GLU A 336 20.38 -3.28 -12.60
C GLU A 336 19.87 -3.37 -11.16
N LEU A 337 20.61 -4.09 -10.30
CA LEU A 337 20.32 -4.14 -8.88
C LEU A 337 20.82 -2.90 -8.14
N ASN A 338 20.07 -2.48 -7.14
CA ASN A 338 20.45 -1.49 -6.16
C ASN A 338 21.07 -2.16 -4.94
N PHE A 339 22.36 -2.51 -5.02
CA PHE A 339 23.06 -3.24 -3.97
C PHE A 339 22.94 -2.61 -2.58
N ASP A 340 22.90 -1.27 -2.48
CA ASP A 340 22.75 -0.55 -1.20
C ASP A 340 21.41 -0.82 -0.53
N LYS A 341 20.37 -1.11 -1.33
CA LYS A 341 19.02 -1.42 -0.85
C LYS A 341 18.74 -2.91 -0.78
N CYS A 342 19.52 -3.73 -1.48
CA CYS A 342 19.49 -5.18 -1.28
C CYS A 342 19.85 -5.51 0.17
N LYS A 343 19.08 -6.39 0.80
CA LYS A 343 19.30 -6.83 2.18
C LYS A 343 19.11 -8.32 2.28
N ILE A 344 19.85 -8.96 3.17
CA ILE A 344 19.68 -10.38 3.47
C ILE A 344 19.22 -10.57 4.92
N LEU A 345 18.18 -11.37 5.11
CA LEU A 345 17.67 -11.77 6.42
C LEU A 345 17.85 -13.27 6.58
N LYS A 346 18.59 -13.67 7.62
CA LYS A 346 18.79 -15.06 7.99
C LYS A 346 17.75 -15.50 9.02
N PHE A 347 16.74 -16.23 8.57
CA PHE A 347 15.74 -16.85 9.43
C PHE A 347 16.32 -18.09 10.13
N ARG A 348 16.08 -18.19 11.45
CA ARG A 348 16.59 -19.29 12.28
C ARG A 348 15.69 -19.54 13.49
N ASN A 349 15.63 -20.80 13.92
CA ASN A 349 14.84 -21.19 15.09
C ASN A 349 15.31 -20.42 16.33
N LYS A 350 14.35 -19.99 17.16
CA LYS A 350 14.50 -19.11 18.33
C LYS A 350 15.03 -17.69 18.06
N GLY A 351 15.46 -17.34 16.84
CA GLY A 351 15.81 -15.98 16.41
C GLY A 351 16.82 -15.21 17.28
N ARG A 352 17.42 -15.87 18.28
CA ARG A 352 18.26 -15.31 19.34
C ARG A 352 19.68 -15.85 19.16
N GLY A 353 20.64 -14.94 19.07
CA GLY A 353 22.05 -15.24 18.78
C GLY A 353 22.60 -14.24 17.77
N ARG A 354 23.87 -13.87 17.89
CA ARG A 354 24.56 -12.98 16.94
C ARG A 354 24.70 -13.68 15.60
N LEU A 355 24.64 -12.92 14.50
CA LEU A 355 25.10 -13.44 13.20
C LEU A 355 26.54 -13.92 13.36
N LYS A 356 26.89 -15.02 12.69
CA LYS A 356 28.27 -15.52 12.72
C LYS A 356 29.13 -14.60 11.86
N ASN A 357 30.43 -14.51 12.15
CA ASN A 357 31.37 -13.77 11.27
C ASN A 357 31.39 -14.35 9.84
N THR A 358 30.97 -15.60 9.65
CA THR A 358 30.83 -16.27 8.36
C THR A 358 29.59 -15.84 7.57
N ASP A 359 28.64 -15.11 8.18
CA ASP A 359 27.45 -14.60 7.51
C ASP A 359 27.81 -13.34 6.72
N SER A 360 28.53 -13.52 5.61
CA SER A 360 28.95 -12.46 4.69
C SER A 360 28.67 -12.84 3.24
N LEU A 361 28.07 -11.93 2.49
CA LEU A 361 27.77 -12.09 1.08
C LEU A 361 28.33 -10.88 0.34
N ILE A 362 29.33 -11.13 -0.49
CA ILE A 362 29.98 -10.12 -1.33
C ILE A 362 29.86 -10.63 -2.76
N VAL A 363 29.34 -9.79 -3.65
CA VAL A 363 29.23 -10.07 -5.09
C VAL A 363 29.74 -8.85 -5.84
N HIS A 364 30.63 -9.04 -6.82
CA HIS A 364 31.33 -7.96 -7.54
C HIS A 364 31.95 -6.88 -6.62
N ASN A 365 32.60 -7.30 -5.53
CA ASN A 365 33.18 -6.43 -4.49
C ASN A 365 32.17 -5.53 -3.75
N MET A 366 30.87 -5.77 -3.91
CA MET A 366 29.79 -5.07 -3.20
C MET A 366 29.26 -5.97 -2.07
N PRO A 367 29.45 -5.59 -0.79
CA PRO A 367 28.89 -6.35 0.33
C PRO A 367 27.39 -6.11 0.44
N ILE A 368 26.62 -7.18 0.65
CA ILE A 368 25.18 -7.10 0.93
C ILE A 368 24.97 -7.15 2.45
N GLU A 369 24.24 -6.17 2.98
CA GLU A 369 24.02 -6.03 4.42
C GLU A 369 23.09 -7.12 4.97
N PHE A 370 23.56 -7.82 5.99
CA PHE A 370 22.74 -8.70 6.82
C PHE A 370 21.95 -7.91 7.86
N VAL A 371 20.63 -8.05 7.85
CA VAL A 371 19.73 -7.39 8.78
C VAL A 371 19.06 -8.41 9.72
N ASN A 372 18.55 -7.93 10.86
CA ASN A 372 17.74 -8.75 11.79
C ASN A 372 16.23 -8.49 11.64
N GLU A 373 15.86 -7.48 10.85
CA GLU A 373 14.51 -7.06 10.57
C GLU A 373 14.42 -6.50 9.15
N PHE A 374 13.39 -6.86 8.39
CA PHE A 374 13.14 -6.31 7.06
C PHE A 374 11.63 -6.12 6.82
N THR A 375 11.23 -5.08 6.09
CA THR A 375 9.82 -4.89 5.69
C THR A 375 9.62 -5.37 4.26
N TYR A 376 9.04 -6.55 4.08
CA TYR A 376 8.72 -7.12 2.77
C TYR A 376 7.23 -6.95 2.47
N LEU A 377 6.90 -6.30 1.34
CA LEU A 377 5.52 -6.00 0.90
C LEU A 377 4.62 -5.43 2.00
N GLY A 378 5.20 -4.58 2.86
CA GLY A 378 4.51 -3.92 3.97
C GLY A 378 4.34 -4.76 5.25
N VAL A 379 4.89 -5.98 5.30
CA VAL A 379 4.95 -6.84 6.51
C VAL A 379 6.36 -6.87 7.08
N VAL A 380 6.47 -6.67 8.40
CA VAL A 380 7.77 -6.66 9.08
C VAL A 380 8.14 -8.08 9.51
N PHE A 381 9.24 -8.58 8.98
CA PHE A 381 9.85 -9.86 9.33
C PHE A 381 11.03 -9.65 10.28
N GLN A 382 11.18 -10.56 11.24
CA GLN A 382 12.31 -10.61 12.17
C GLN A 382 13.08 -11.93 11.96
N ALA A 383 14.28 -12.07 12.52
CA ALA A 383 15.11 -13.27 12.36
C ALA A 383 14.46 -14.61 12.80
N SER A 384 13.40 -14.59 13.63
CA SER A 384 12.62 -15.80 13.91
C SER A 384 11.65 -16.17 12.79
N GLY A 385 11.27 -15.23 11.93
CA GLY A 385 10.34 -15.43 10.81
C GLY A 385 8.86 -15.53 11.20
N ILE A 386 8.56 -16.01 12.42
CA ILE A 386 7.18 -16.19 12.93
C ILE A 386 6.80 -15.23 14.07
N SER A 387 7.59 -14.19 14.33
CA SER A 387 7.27 -13.17 15.33
C SER A 387 6.87 -11.87 14.63
N PHE A 388 5.65 -11.41 14.90
CA PHE A 388 5.07 -10.24 14.24
C PHE A 388 4.74 -9.09 15.21
N SER A 389 5.25 -9.12 16.45
CA SER A 389 4.99 -8.08 17.44
C SER A 389 5.47 -6.70 16.99
N LYS A 390 6.60 -6.61 16.29
CA LYS A 390 7.08 -5.37 15.69
C LYS A 390 6.20 -4.88 14.54
N HIS A 391 5.70 -5.81 13.71
CA HIS A 391 4.75 -5.50 12.64
C HIS A 391 3.47 -4.89 13.21
N VAL A 392 2.83 -5.56 14.18
CA VAL A 392 1.62 -5.07 14.86
C VAL A 392 1.88 -3.70 15.47
N ALA A 393 3.00 -3.53 16.18
CA ALA A 393 3.35 -2.24 16.78
C ALA A 393 3.45 -1.11 15.74
N LYS A 394 4.10 -1.37 14.61
CA LYS A 394 4.27 -0.41 13.51
C LYS A 394 2.93 -0.03 12.88
N LYS A 395 2.07 -1.01 12.58
CA LYS A 395 0.75 -0.79 11.97
C LYS A 395 -0.23 -0.09 12.90
N VAL A 396 -0.27 -0.48 14.17
CA VAL A 396 -1.09 0.20 15.20
C VAL A 396 -0.62 1.64 15.39
N ARG A 397 0.69 1.90 15.45
CA ARG A 397 1.22 3.27 15.54
C ARG A 397 0.80 4.12 14.34
N ALA A 398 0.91 3.58 13.11
CA ALA A 398 0.46 4.26 11.91
C ALA A 398 -1.05 4.57 11.95
N ALA A 399 -1.87 3.63 12.40
CA ALA A 399 -3.32 3.82 12.57
C ALA A 399 -3.67 4.90 13.61
N ILE A 400 -2.93 4.96 14.71
CA ILE A 400 -3.09 6.01 15.74
C ILE A 400 -2.69 7.38 15.18
N LEU A 401 -1.61 7.47 14.41
CA LEU A 401 -1.21 8.72 13.74
C LEU A 401 -2.25 9.17 12.70
N ALA A 402 -2.79 8.24 11.91
CA ALA A 402 -3.90 8.52 11.00
C ALA A 402 -5.16 8.99 11.72
N THR A 403 -5.48 8.38 12.85
CA THR A 403 -6.55 8.85 13.75
C THR A 403 -6.27 10.26 14.25
N ALA A 404 -5.03 10.58 14.63
CA ALA A 404 -4.65 11.90 15.09
C ALA A 404 -4.81 12.98 14.00
N ALA A 405 -4.52 12.64 12.74
CA ALA A 405 -4.68 13.53 11.59
C ALA A 405 -6.15 13.87 11.25
N LEU A 406 -7.11 13.05 11.68
CA LEU A 406 -8.54 13.31 11.45
C LEU A 406 -9.02 14.58 12.19
N LYS A 407 -9.36 15.62 11.43
CA LYS A 407 -9.95 16.84 11.98
C LYS A 407 -11.45 16.66 12.18
N ASN A 408 -12.02 17.37 13.16
CA ASN A 408 -13.47 17.43 13.41
C ASN A 408 -14.18 16.07 13.64
N LEU A 409 -13.46 15.01 14.01
CA LEU A 409 -14.05 13.69 14.27
C LEU A 409 -15.14 13.74 15.37
N ALA A 410 -14.96 14.59 16.37
CA ALA A 410 -15.94 14.82 17.43
C ALA A 410 -17.23 15.50 16.95
N LYS A 411 -17.21 16.18 15.79
CA LYS A 411 -18.37 16.85 15.22
C LYS A 411 -19.20 15.93 14.31
N SER A 412 -18.63 14.84 13.80
CA SER A 412 -19.42 13.86 13.04
C SER A 412 -20.36 13.07 13.96
N SER A 413 -21.43 12.51 13.40
CA SER A 413 -22.20 11.48 14.12
C SER A 413 -21.29 10.30 14.47
N LEU A 414 -21.62 9.59 15.54
CA LEU A 414 -20.86 8.42 15.95
C LEU A 414 -20.91 7.31 14.88
N SER A 415 -22.05 7.12 14.21
CA SER A 415 -22.20 6.16 13.12
C SER A 415 -21.25 6.45 11.96
N THR A 416 -21.12 7.71 11.56
CA THR A 416 -20.17 8.14 10.52
C THR A 416 -18.73 7.97 10.98
N ALA A 417 -18.43 8.28 12.25
CA ALA A 417 -17.10 8.04 12.81
C ALA A 417 -16.71 6.55 12.77
N LEU A 418 -17.63 5.63 13.13
CA LEU A 418 -17.37 4.19 13.07
C LEU A 418 -17.16 3.70 11.64
N LYS A 419 -17.96 4.17 10.66
CA LYS A 419 -17.73 3.88 9.24
C LYS A 419 -16.37 4.40 8.78
N LEU A 420 -15.96 5.59 9.22
CA LEU A 420 -14.66 6.16 8.91
C LEU A 420 -13.51 5.33 9.50
N PHE A 421 -13.68 4.79 10.71
CA PHE A 421 -12.73 3.83 11.28
C PHE A 421 -12.58 2.62 10.37
N ASP A 422 -13.69 1.99 9.96
CA ASP A 422 -13.67 0.78 9.14
C ASP A 422 -13.07 1.01 7.74
N LEU A 423 -13.28 2.19 7.15
CA LEU A 423 -12.81 2.52 5.81
C LEU A 423 -11.36 3.01 5.78
N ALA A 424 -10.94 3.80 6.78
CA ALA A 424 -9.65 4.49 6.73
C ALA A 424 -8.62 3.99 7.76
N ILE A 425 -9.05 3.59 8.96
CA ILE A 425 -8.13 3.27 10.07
C ILE A 425 -7.92 1.76 10.22
N ALA A 426 -8.99 0.98 10.19
CA ALA A 426 -8.93 -0.48 10.31
C ALA A 426 -7.98 -1.11 9.28
N PRO A 427 -8.01 -0.75 7.97
CA PRO A 427 -7.12 -1.35 6.98
C PRO A 427 -5.63 -1.08 7.23
N ILE A 428 -5.30 0.05 7.88
CA ILE A 428 -3.93 0.39 8.27
C ILE A 428 -3.46 -0.55 9.37
N ALA A 429 -4.28 -0.70 10.42
CA ALA A 429 -3.95 -1.50 11.59
C ALA A 429 -3.93 -3.00 11.29
N SER A 430 -4.79 -3.48 10.40
CA SER A 430 -4.97 -4.90 10.09
C SER A 430 -4.24 -5.38 8.83
N TYR A 431 -3.33 -4.59 8.26
CA TYR A 431 -2.58 -5.01 7.07
C TYR A 431 -1.75 -6.27 7.37
N GLY A 432 -1.93 -7.32 6.57
CA GLY A 432 -1.27 -8.61 6.76
C GLY A 432 -1.92 -9.54 7.79
N ILE A 433 -3.06 -9.15 8.38
CA ILE A 433 -3.66 -9.91 9.50
C ILE A 433 -3.96 -11.38 9.15
N GLN A 434 -4.41 -11.65 7.92
CA GLN A 434 -4.75 -13.00 7.45
C GLN A 434 -3.58 -13.98 7.53
N VAL A 435 -2.34 -13.49 7.35
CA VAL A 435 -1.11 -14.31 7.38
C VAL A 435 -0.57 -14.43 8.80
N ILE A 436 -0.55 -13.32 9.53
CA ILE A 436 0.15 -13.26 10.83
C ILE A 436 -0.72 -13.78 11.99
N TRP A 437 -2.04 -13.87 11.81
CA TRP A 437 -3.01 -14.17 12.88
C TRP A 437 -2.67 -15.39 13.73
N PRO A 438 -2.27 -16.55 13.15
CA PRO A 438 -1.93 -17.74 13.94
C PRO A 438 -0.76 -17.52 14.91
N TYR A 439 0.10 -16.54 14.64
CA TYR A 439 1.32 -16.27 15.38
C TYR A 439 1.18 -15.16 16.42
N LEU A 440 0.02 -14.50 16.51
CA LEU A 440 -0.17 -13.37 17.42
C LEU A 440 -0.27 -13.83 18.87
N THR A 441 0.53 -13.18 19.73
CA THR A 441 0.45 -13.36 21.17
C THR A 441 -0.74 -12.60 21.76
N LEU A 442 -1.13 -12.93 22.99
CA LEU A 442 -2.15 -12.16 23.71
C LEU A 442 -1.81 -10.66 23.77
N ASN A 443 -0.54 -10.32 23.97
CA ASN A 443 -0.08 -8.92 24.01
C ASN A 443 -0.20 -8.23 22.64
N ASP A 444 0.02 -8.97 21.54
CA ASP A 444 -0.17 -8.43 20.19
C ASP A 444 -1.64 -8.13 19.91
N LEU A 445 -2.56 -9.02 20.31
CA LEU A 445 -4.00 -8.80 20.19
C LEU A 445 -4.46 -7.60 21.03
N GLN A 446 -3.98 -7.49 22.28
CA GLN A 446 -4.22 -6.32 23.12
C GLN A 446 -3.71 -5.03 22.49
N LYS A 447 -2.53 -5.08 21.86
CA LYS A 447 -1.95 -3.94 21.15
C LYS A 447 -2.77 -3.57 19.91
N LEU A 448 -3.24 -4.56 19.15
CA LEU A 448 -4.10 -4.34 17.99
C LEU A 448 -5.41 -3.64 18.39
N GLU A 449 -6.01 -4.05 19.50
CA GLU A 449 -7.22 -3.42 20.07
C GLU A 449 -7.02 -1.94 20.43
N THR A 450 -5.78 -1.51 20.69
CA THR A 450 -5.48 -0.10 20.99
C THR A 450 -5.80 0.83 19.82
N ALA A 451 -5.76 0.35 18.58
CA ALA A 451 -6.09 1.15 17.41
C ALA A 451 -7.54 1.67 17.47
N LYS A 452 -8.52 0.79 17.69
CA LYS A 452 -9.94 1.18 17.80
C LYS A 452 -10.22 1.90 19.11
N SER A 453 -9.68 1.46 20.23
CA SER A 453 -9.93 2.17 21.51
C SER A 453 -9.41 3.62 21.51
N ARG A 454 -8.26 3.90 20.89
CA ARG A 454 -7.73 5.27 20.75
C ARG A 454 -8.59 6.10 19.79
N PHE A 455 -9.08 5.48 18.72
CA PHE A 455 -10.05 6.12 17.82
C PHE A 455 -11.34 6.50 18.53
N LEU A 456 -11.94 5.56 19.28
CA LEU A 456 -13.18 5.79 20.02
C LEU A 456 -13.01 6.91 21.05
N LYS A 457 -11.91 6.91 21.82
CA LYS A 457 -11.62 7.98 22.78
C LYS A 457 -11.57 9.36 22.11
N LYS A 458 -10.97 9.46 20.92
CA LYS A 458 -10.97 10.71 20.15
C LYS A 458 -12.37 11.10 19.65
N ALA A 459 -13.12 10.16 19.09
CA ALA A 459 -14.48 10.41 18.57
C ALA A 459 -15.47 10.81 19.68
N LEU A 460 -15.31 10.23 20.87
CA LEU A 460 -16.13 10.46 22.06
C LEU A 460 -15.59 11.60 22.95
N CYS A 461 -14.48 12.25 22.59
CA CYS A 461 -13.83 13.30 23.37
C CYS A 461 -13.39 12.90 24.80
N LEU A 462 -13.06 11.62 25.00
CA LEU A 462 -12.61 11.07 26.28
C LEU A 462 -11.10 11.26 26.47
N SER A 463 -10.66 11.29 27.73
CA SER A 463 -9.24 11.21 28.08
C SER A 463 -8.56 9.98 27.46
N LYS A 464 -7.29 10.14 27.06
CA LYS A 464 -6.47 9.04 26.53
C LYS A 464 -6.27 7.92 27.56
N PHE A 465 -6.31 8.26 28.85
CA PHE A 465 -6.14 7.35 29.97
C PHE A 465 -7.42 6.62 30.38
N MET A 466 -8.57 7.03 29.82
CA MET A 466 -9.86 6.44 30.16
C MET A 466 -9.89 4.92 29.93
N LYS A 467 -10.60 4.17 30.79
CA LYS A 467 -10.74 2.71 30.64
C LYS A 467 -11.41 2.40 29.30
N SER A 468 -10.71 1.69 28.40
CA SER A 468 -11.18 1.46 27.03
C SER A 468 -12.58 0.81 26.97
N ARG A 469 -12.89 -0.10 27.89
CA ARG A 469 -14.20 -0.77 28.01
C ARG A 469 -15.39 0.20 28.04
N LEU A 470 -15.25 1.35 28.72
CA LEU A 470 -16.31 2.36 28.81
C LEU A 470 -16.53 3.05 27.45
N ALA A 471 -15.45 3.29 26.70
CA ALA A 471 -15.53 3.84 25.35
C ALA A 471 -16.26 2.90 24.38
N TYR A 472 -16.03 1.57 24.47
CA TYR A 472 -16.76 0.59 23.67
C TYR A 472 -18.25 0.54 24.02
N LYS A 473 -18.58 0.57 25.32
CA LYS A 473 -19.98 0.58 25.76
C LYS A 473 -20.72 1.87 25.39
N LEU A 474 -20.09 3.05 25.55
CA LEU A 474 -20.65 4.32 25.05
C LEU A 474 -20.89 4.28 23.54
N ALA A 475 -19.91 3.73 22.80
CA ALA A 475 -19.98 3.66 21.35
C ALA A 475 -20.94 2.59 20.84
N ASP A 476 -21.34 1.64 21.68
CA ASP A 476 -22.12 0.46 21.36
C ASP A 476 -21.57 -0.28 20.13
N THR A 477 -20.34 -0.78 20.24
CA THR A 477 -19.64 -1.45 19.14
C THR A 477 -18.84 -2.64 19.64
N GLU A 478 -18.72 -3.68 18.80
CA GLU A 478 -17.89 -4.86 19.04
C GLU A 478 -16.39 -4.51 19.16
N PHE A 479 -15.59 -5.43 19.72
CA PHE A 479 -14.14 -5.28 19.76
C PHE A 479 -13.52 -5.37 18.37
N PHE A 480 -12.38 -4.70 18.17
CA PHE A 480 -11.72 -4.68 16.86
C PHE A 480 -11.16 -6.04 16.49
N VAL A 481 -10.51 -6.71 17.44
CA VAL A 481 -9.96 -8.06 17.25
C VAL A 481 -11.07 -9.07 16.91
N ASP A 482 -12.22 -8.99 17.59
CA ASP A 482 -13.39 -9.85 17.32
C ASP A 482 -13.97 -9.59 15.92
N LYS A 483 -14.13 -8.30 15.56
CA LYS A 483 -14.54 -7.90 14.21
C LYS A 483 -13.61 -8.42 13.12
N LEU A 484 -12.29 -8.41 13.35
CA LEU A 484 -11.31 -8.94 12.41
C LEU A 484 -11.46 -10.46 12.25
N CYS A 485 -11.66 -11.17 13.36
CA CYS A 485 -11.89 -12.62 13.35
C CYS A 485 -13.09 -12.98 12.48
N SER A 486 -14.21 -12.29 12.68
CA SER A 486 -15.45 -12.51 11.92
C SER A 486 -15.33 -12.08 10.46
N ARG A 487 -14.73 -10.92 10.18
CA ARG A 487 -14.60 -10.36 8.82
C ARG A 487 -13.75 -11.21 7.89
N PHE A 488 -12.68 -11.81 8.40
CA PHE A 488 -11.72 -12.58 7.61
C PHE A 488 -11.81 -14.09 7.87
N SER A 489 -12.85 -14.55 8.59
CA SER A 489 -13.04 -15.95 8.96
C SER A 489 -11.77 -16.57 9.59
N LEU A 490 -11.12 -15.82 10.49
CA LEU A 490 -9.86 -16.22 11.10
C LEU A 490 -10.09 -17.33 12.15
N PRO A 491 -9.14 -18.26 12.32
CA PRO A 491 -9.27 -19.33 13.31
C PRO A 491 -9.25 -18.79 14.74
N ARG A 492 -10.09 -19.35 15.63
CA ARG A 492 -10.12 -19.00 17.05
C ARG A 492 -8.94 -19.64 17.79
N THR A 493 -7.80 -18.95 17.81
CA THR A 493 -6.60 -19.41 18.53
C THR A 493 -6.79 -19.38 20.04
N GLN A 494 -5.93 -20.09 20.79
CA GLN A 494 -5.94 -20.04 22.26
C GLN A 494 -5.71 -18.61 22.79
N ASN A 495 -4.82 -17.84 22.15
CA ASN A 495 -4.56 -16.44 22.51
C ASN A 495 -5.77 -15.55 22.22
N TYR A 496 -6.52 -15.83 21.15
CA TYR A 496 -7.77 -15.15 20.84
C TYR A 496 -8.84 -15.39 21.90
N ASN A 497 -9.08 -16.66 22.28
CA ASN A 497 -10.06 -16.98 23.32
C ASN A 497 -9.70 -16.30 24.65
N LYS A 498 -8.43 -16.41 25.08
CA LYS A 498 -7.92 -15.67 26.25
C LYS A 498 -8.09 -14.15 26.13
N PHE A 499 -7.95 -13.59 24.93
CA PHE A 499 -8.20 -12.17 24.71
C PHE A 499 -9.67 -11.82 24.94
N ILE A 500 -10.60 -12.59 24.36
CA ILE A 500 -12.04 -12.36 24.51
C ILE A 500 -12.48 -12.53 25.97
N ASP A 501 -12.05 -13.58 26.66
CA ASP A 501 -12.37 -13.81 28.07
C ASP A 501 -11.92 -12.63 28.93
N ASN A 502 -10.72 -12.12 28.69
CA ASN A 502 -10.21 -10.93 29.37
C ASN A 502 -11.02 -9.66 29.07
N GLN A 503 -11.57 -9.51 27.87
CA GLN A 503 -12.45 -8.38 27.55
C GLN A 503 -13.81 -8.50 28.21
N LEU A 504 -14.39 -9.70 28.23
CA LEU A 504 -15.68 -9.96 28.88
C LEU A 504 -15.59 -9.76 30.39
N PHE A 505 -14.53 -10.28 31.03
CA PHE A 505 -14.25 -10.03 32.45
C PHE A 505 -14.10 -8.53 32.73
N LYS A 506 -13.36 -7.80 31.89
CA LYS A 506 -13.25 -6.34 32.03
C LYS A 506 -14.60 -5.64 31.89
N ILE A 507 -15.51 -6.13 31.04
CA ILE A 507 -16.87 -5.59 30.91
C ILE A 507 -17.71 -5.86 32.17
N SER A 508 -17.58 -7.03 32.80
CA SER A 508 -18.32 -7.34 34.03
C SER A 508 -17.87 -6.48 35.23
N GLU A 509 -16.66 -5.91 35.19
CA GLU A 509 -16.18 -4.92 36.17
C GLU A 509 -16.68 -3.49 35.91
N ILE A 510 -17.60 -3.26 34.97
CA ILE A 510 -18.21 -1.95 34.78
C ILE A 510 -19.24 -1.75 35.89
N ASP A 511 -19.09 -0.65 36.62
CA ASP A 511 -20.01 -0.25 37.68
C ASP A 511 -21.45 -0.15 37.13
N PRO A 512 -22.46 -0.76 37.77
CA PRO A 512 -23.86 -0.64 37.34
C PRO A 512 -24.33 0.81 37.17
N GLU A 513 -23.84 1.75 37.98
CA GLU A 513 -24.19 3.18 37.88
C GLU A 513 -23.78 3.81 36.54
N PHE A 514 -22.79 3.25 35.85
CA PHE A 514 -22.40 3.67 34.50
C PHE A 514 -23.58 3.59 33.52
N TYR A 515 -24.39 2.54 33.60
CA TYR A 515 -25.51 2.32 32.68
C TYR A 515 -26.68 3.29 32.92
N SER A 516 -26.73 3.91 34.10
CA SER A 516 -27.69 4.96 34.44
C SER A 516 -27.21 6.36 34.07
N ALA A 517 -25.99 6.53 33.54
CA ALA A 517 -25.47 7.83 33.13
C ALA A 517 -26.38 8.49 32.06
N PRO A 518 -26.50 9.83 32.05
CA PRO A 518 -27.27 10.53 31.00
C PRO A 518 -26.86 10.16 29.58
N ALA A 519 -25.58 9.90 29.33
CA ALA A 519 -25.07 9.47 28.02
C ALA A 519 -25.47 8.02 27.65
N MET A 520 -25.76 7.17 28.63
CA MET A 520 -26.22 5.79 28.40
C MET A 520 -27.74 5.73 28.20
N VAL A 521 -28.50 6.60 28.87
CA VAL A 521 -29.96 6.65 28.77
C VAL A 521 -30.44 7.39 27.52
N ASN A 522 -29.79 8.50 27.17
CA ASN A 522 -30.20 9.33 26.03
C ASN A 522 -29.13 9.31 24.92
N PRO A 523 -29.37 8.66 23.77
CA PRO A 523 -28.38 8.56 22.69
C PRO A 523 -28.29 9.80 21.78
N SER A 524 -29.05 10.87 22.02
CA SER A 524 -29.08 12.08 21.17
C SER A 524 -27.70 12.71 20.93
N TRP A 525 -26.79 12.60 21.89
CA TRP A 525 -25.40 13.10 21.77
C TRP A 525 -24.57 12.40 20.68
N LYS A 526 -25.02 11.22 20.20
CA LYS A 526 -24.40 10.48 19.10
C LYS A 526 -24.66 11.14 17.73
N SER A 527 -25.56 12.12 17.65
CA SER A 527 -25.89 12.90 16.45
C SER A 527 -24.79 13.89 16.04
N VAL A 528 -24.90 14.46 14.83
CA VAL A 528 -23.91 15.40 14.27
C VAL A 528 -23.89 16.71 15.06
N CYS A 529 -22.69 17.32 15.21
CA CYS A 529 -22.48 18.63 15.82
C CYS A 529 -23.11 18.82 17.21
N TYR A 530 -23.12 17.78 18.04
CA TYR A 530 -23.63 17.91 19.40
C TYR A 530 -22.61 18.63 20.31
N ASP A 531 -22.89 19.90 20.63
CA ASP A 531 -21.95 20.81 21.32
C ASP A 531 -21.42 20.25 22.65
N MET A 532 -22.28 19.63 23.44
CA MET A 532 -21.96 19.14 24.79
C MET A 532 -21.51 17.68 24.83
N ARG A 533 -21.10 17.08 23.69
CA ARG A 533 -20.78 15.65 23.63
C ARG A 533 -19.66 15.30 24.61
N HIS A 534 -18.60 16.10 24.58
CA HIS A 534 -17.42 15.96 25.42
C HIS A 534 -17.75 16.02 26.91
N ALA A 535 -18.72 16.84 27.29
CA ALA A 535 -19.17 16.99 28.67
C ALA A 535 -19.97 15.74 29.13
N LEU A 536 -20.92 15.28 28.31
CA LEU A 536 -21.75 14.11 28.62
C LEU A 536 -20.95 12.80 28.68
N THR A 537 -20.06 12.56 27.71
CA THR A 537 -19.28 11.31 27.65
C THR A 537 -18.26 11.24 28.77
N ARG A 538 -17.59 12.36 29.09
CA ARG A 538 -16.66 12.45 30.21
C ARG A 538 -17.37 12.29 31.55
N HIS A 539 -18.55 12.88 31.70
CA HIS A 539 -19.37 12.70 32.88
C HIS A 539 -19.73 11.22 33.09
N ALA A 540 -20.23 10.54 32.06
CA ALA A 540 -20.56 9.12 32.12
C ALA A 540 -19.35 8.25 32.52
N CYS A 541 -18.14 8.67 32.16
CA CYS A 541 -16.90 7.97 32.50
C CYS A 541 -16.24 8.43 33.81
N HIS A 542 -16.90 9.30 34.61
CA HIS A 542 -16.34 9.89 35.84
C HIS A 542 -15.01 10.64 35.61
N ASP A 543 -14.79 11.18 34.41
CA ASP A 543 -13.51 11.80 33.99
C ASP A 543 -13.27 13.19 34.63
N PHE A 544 -14.21 13.70 35.44
CA PHE A 544 -14.10 14.96 36.19
C PHE A 544 -13.68 14.79 37.65
N HIS A 545 -13.42 13.55 38.11
CA HIS A 545 -13.05 13.23 39.49
C HIS A 545 -11.94 14.13 40.06
N PHE A 546 -10.88 14.33 39.26
CA PHE A 546 -9.72 15.13 39.67
C PHE A 546 -10.03 16.61 39.93
N LEU A 547 -11.13 17.14 39.37
CA LEU A 547 -11.59 18.51 39.65
C LEU A 547 -12.19 18.62 41.05
N LEU A 548 -12.77 17.53 41.57
CA LEU A 548 -13.46 17.50 42.85
C LEU A 548 -12.57 16.97 43.98
N CYS A 549 -11.65 16.04 43.69
CA CYS A 549 -10.87 15.35 44.71
C CYS A 549 -9.79 16.23 45.36
N LYS A 550 -9.69 16.17 46.69
CA LYS A 550 -8.56 16.75 47.45
C LYS A 550 -7.23 16.09 47.07
N THR A 551 -7.23 14.80 46.77
CA THR A 551 -6.03 14.05 46.40
C THR A 551 -5.66 14.35 44.94
N LYS A 552 -4.53 15.04 44.75
CA LYS A 552 -4.03 15.44 43.41
C LYS A 552 -3.21 14.35 42.70
N ASN A 553 -2.75 13.34 43.42
CA ASN A 553 -2.00 12.20 42.87
C ASN A 553 -2.96 11.12 42.35
N TYR A 554 -2.50 10.25 41.44
CA TYR A 554 -3.31 9.14 40.94
C TYR A 554 -3.69 8.18 42.08
N HIS A 555 -4.98 7.87 42.19
CA HIS A 555 -5.53 6.95 43.18
C HIS A 555 -6.73 6.20 42.57
N SER A 556 -7.03 5.00 43.08
CA SER A 556 -8.26 4.30 42.74
C SER A 556 -9.43 5.08 43.32
N SER A 557 -10.43 5.40 42.50
CA SER A 557 -11.73 5.90 42.96
C SER A 557 -12.58 4.78 43.58
N ALA A 558 -11.97 3.96 44.45
CA ALA A 558 -12.69 3.03 45.28
C ALA A 558 -13.62 3.83 46.22
N ILE A 559 -14.83 3.31 46.42
CA ILE A 559 -15.86 3.96 47.23
C ILE A 559 -15.30 4.22 48.64
N GLY A 560 -15.21 5.49 49.03
CA GLY A 560 -14.85 5.90 50.40
C GLY A 560 -13.45 6.50 50.61
N GLU A 561 -12.55 6.47 49.61
CA GLU A 561 -11.18 7.02 49.77
C GLU A 561 -11.03 8.46 49.26
N CYS A 562 -12.02 8.96 48.53
CA CYS A 562 -11.94 10.25 47.85
C CYS A 562 -12.83 11.29 48.53
N VAL A 563 -12.25 12.39 49.00
CA VAL A 563 -12.99 13.48 49.65
C VAL A 563 -13.08 14.69 48.71
N CYS A 564 -14.29 15.25 48.60
CA CYS A 564 -14.57 16.43 47.82
C CYS A 564 -13.93 17.67 48.45
N LYS A 565 -13.19 18.44 47.65
CA LYS A 565 -12.55 19.69 48.08
C LYS A 565 -13.55 20.83 48.32
N PHE A 566 -14.79 20.69 47.85
CA PHE A 566 -15.83 21.71 47.96
C PHE A 566 -16.77 21.47 49.15
N CYS A 567 -17.21 20.22 49.35
CA CYS A 567 -18.20 19.89 50.39
C CYS A 567 -17.71 18.94 51.48
N ASP A 568 -16.45 18.50 51.41
CA ASP A 568 -15.83 17.57 52.37
C ASP A 568 -16.54 16.20 52.52
N LYS A 569 -17.51 15.89 51.64
CA LYS A 569 -18.17 14.58 51.55
C LYS A 569 -17.36 13.62 50.67
N ASN A 570 -17.63 12.33 50.80
CA ASN A 570 -17.07 11.31 49.91
C ASN A 570 -17.54 11.53 48.46
N ILE A 571 -16.59 11.43 47.53
CA ILE A 571 -16.84 11.53 46.08
C ILE A 571 -17.28 10.15 45.59
N GLY A 572 -18.59 9.99 45.46
CA GLY A 572 -19.18 8.89 44.68
C GLY A 572 -19.10 9.13 43.17
N PHE A 573 -19.64 8.19 42.40
CA PHE A 573 -19.95 8.43 41.00
C PHE A 573 -20.94 9.60 40.89
N TYR A 574 -20.73 10.45 39.88
CA TYR A 574 -21.57 11.63 39.60
C TYR A 574 -21.67 12.69 40.70
N HIS A 575 -20.80 12.64 41.72
CA HIS A 575 -20.72 13.65 42.78
C HIS A 575 -20.59 15.09 42.25
N PHE A 576 -20.07 15.27 41.03
CA PHE A 576 -20.03 16.56 40.35
C PHE A 576 -21.40 17.29 40.36
N PHE A 577 -22.50 16.55 40.20
CA PHE A 577 -23.85 17.12 40.15
C PHE A 577 -24.58 17.11 41.49
N SER A 578 -24.24 16.18 42.40
CA SER A 578 -24.84 16.11 43.73
C SER A 578 -24.07 16.89 44.79
N CYS A 579 -22.98 17.56 44.43
CA CYS A 579 -22.23 18.41 45.33
C CYS A 579 -22.89 19.80 45.45
N ASP A 580 -23.60 20.00 46.56
CA ASP A 580 -24.32 21.25 46.86
C ASP A 580 -23.42 22.51 46.87
N LYS A 581 -22.10 22.33 47.05
CA LYS A 581 -21.09 23.41 47.09
C LYS A 581 -20.24 23.53 45.83
N ASN A 582 -20.52 22.73 44.79
CA ASN A 582 -19.84 22.83 43.51
C ASN A 582 -20.54 23.86 42.60
N GLU A 583 -19.95 25.04 42.45
CA GLU A 583 -20.49 26.11 41.58
C GLU A 583 -20.06 25.95 40.11
N MET A 584 -19.18 25.00 39.78
CA MET A 584 -18.73 24.81 38.40
C MET A 584 -19.83 24.18 37.55
N SER A 585 -20.22 24.85 36.46
CA SER A 585 -21.07 24.24 35.45
C SER A 585 -20.34 23.13 34.70
N LEU A 586 -21.11 22.18 34.13
CA LEU A 586 -20.53 21.09 33.34
C LEU A 586 -19.73 21.63 32.14
N ALA A 587 -20.15 22.74 31.53
CA ALA A 587 -19.42 23.40 30.46
C ALA A 587 -18.09 24.00 30.93
N GLN A 588 -18.07 24.65 32.11
CA GLN A 588 -16.84 25.18 32.72
C GLN A 588 -15.86 24.06 33.06
N ALA A 589 -16.35 22.98 33.67
CA ALA A 589 -15.53 21.79 33.96
C ALA A 589 -14.97 21.19 32.68
N ALA A 590 -15.80 20.99 31.65
CA ALA A 590 -15.37 20.37 30.42
C ALA A 590 -14.32 21.22 29.67
N ASN A 591 -14.47 22.55 29.65
CA ASN A 591 -13.49 23.47 29.07
C ASN A 591 -12.16 23.51 29.85
N SER A 592 -12.18 23.29 31.16
CA SER A 592 -10.96 23.27 31.99
C SER A 592 -10.02 22.10 31.69
N VAL A 593 -10.52 21.03 31.06
CA VAL A 593 -9.75 19.81 30.72
C VAL A 593 -9.36 19.75 29.23
N ILE A 594 -9.72 20.76 28.44
CA ILE A 594 -9.36 20.89 27.03
C ILE A 594 -8.04 21.67 26.85
N LYS A 595 -7.65 22.49 27.84
CA LYS A 595 -6.30 23.05 27.99
C LYS A 595 -5.36 22.00 28.59
#